data_AF-A0A4D6MWG8-F1
#
_entry.id   AF-A0A4D6MWG8-F1
#
_cell.length_a   1.000
_cell.length_b   1.000
_cell.length_c   1.000
_cell.angle_alpha   90.00
_cell.angle_beta   90.00
_cell.angle_gamma   90.00
#
_symmetry.space_group_name_H-M   'P 1'
#
loop_
_entity.id
_entity.type
_entity.pdbx_description
1 polymer ?
#
loop_
_entity_poly.entity_id
_entity_poly.type
_entity_poly.pdbx_seq_one_letter_code
_entity_poly.pdbx_strand_id
1 'polypeptide(L)'
;MHFSFSFQLTIFFAISSLVILSNPRVTAIEVEEGDGMDFSELRKTVEEIEVVDGHSHNIVAFDSNSISSGFAQAFIVGAFADADAIAFAQTSLTFKRGLRDVAELYGTEVSLQSVEEYRNVSGIESITSTCLKAAKISAILMDDGVEMDKKNEIQWHKNFTPFVGRILRTERVAEQILEQGLSNGSSWTIDSFTEAYVSNTTFTVAKEIYALKSIVAYYGGLEINLKVTKTEAEESLRQVLINATKPIYLLYHRNLVDYLFLQSLEIALTYDLPMQIHTGFGDRLLDLRKSNPLHFRSVLEDKRYSKCRFVFLHASHPFSKEASYLASVYLDFGSAIPRLSMHGMISAVKGLLTLAPINKVMFSSDGHTFSETFYLGSKNAREVVFSVLRDACIDGELLILEAVEAAKDILARNAIRFYKISSNITVPYEENYHYDTIILVNLNSRSNNRRLEEVKENEGRLVCRGARRCYGTAKWYALPFRLVVLKLCQAIVQVARTYAGNLLRTTLYNARTLSRSRQPPSARVLPPLLREPGNSVTPFSPRRDKQGARLGLLRERSPRRPARRFERVSISPKREGSRLSDTAHVLLLSFSSPRLGEGGSPERARLA
;
A
#
# COMPACT_ATOMS: atom_id res chain seq x y z
N MET A 1 4.94 -54.27 38.82
CA MET A 1 4.22 -53.28 37.98
C MET A 1 4.58 -51.91 38.51
N HIS A 2 5.12 -50.99 37.72
CA HIS A 2 4.99 -49.52 37.88
C HIS A 2 5.85 -48.85 36.80
N PHE A 3 5.20 -48.51 35.69
CA PHE A 3 5.74 -47.70 34.60
C PHE A 3 4.92 -46.41 34.57
N SER A 4 5.47 -45.32 35.12
CA SER A 4 5.18 -43.93 34.76
C SER A 4 5.91 -43.00 35.74
N PHE A 5 7.19 -42.71 35.51
CA PHE A 5 7.90 -41.62 36.20
C PHE A 5 9.26 -41.26 35.54
N SER A 6 9.34 -41.20 34.20
CA SER A 6 10.63 -40.96 33.50
C SER A 6 10.58 -39.89 32.40
N PHE A 7 9.67 -38.92 32.48
CA PHE A 7 9.65 -37.79 31.52
C PHE A 7 9.85 -36.41 32.14
N GLN A 8 9.76 -36.27 33.47
CA GLN A 8 9.96 -34.98 34.15
C GLN A 8 11.38 -34.74 34.69
N LEU A 9 12.25 -35.75 34.74
CA LEU A 9 13.61 -35.60 35.28
C LEU A 9 14.64 -35.13 34.24
N THR A 10 14.36 -35.31 32.94
CA THR A 10 15.27 -34.92 31.84
C THR A 10 15.22 -33.41 31.57
N ILE A 11 14.10 -32.75 31.84
CA ILE A 11 13.93 -31.30 31.62
C ILE A 11 14.58 -30.48 32.74
N PHE A 12 14.63 -30.99 33.97
CA PHE A 12 15.27 -30.30 35.10
C PHE A 12 16.81 -30.30 35.04
N PHE A 13 17.44 -31.32 34.43
CA PHE A 13 18.89 -31.34 34.24
C PHE A 13 19.38 -30.47 33.05
N ALA A 14 18.53 -30.26 32.04
CA ALA A 14 18.85 -29.35 30.93
C ALA A 14 18.83 -27.88 31.37
N ILE A 15 17.95 -27.50 32.30
CA ILE A 15 17.84 -26.13 32.80
C ILE A 15 18.93 -25.82 33.85
N SER A 16 19.36 -26.80 34.65
CA SER A 16 20.45 -26.60 35.62
C SER A 16 21.86 -26.55 34.99
N SER A 17 22.03 -27.05 33.76
CA SER A 17 23.32 -27.01 33.06
C SER A 17 23.55 -25.69 32.30
N LEU A 18 22.49 -24.90 32.07
CA LEU A 18 22.59 -23.55 31.52
C LEU A 18 22.98 -22.48 32.56
N VAL A 19 22.95 -22.81 33.86
CA VAL A 19 23.19 -21.85 34.96
C VAL A 19 24.59 -22.01 35.61
N ILE A 20 25.41 -22.99 35.19
CA ILE A 20 26.76 -23.25 35.78
C ILE A 20 27.91 -22.98 34.78
N LEU A 21 27.69 -22.13 33.77
CA LEU A 21 28.77 -21.53 32.97
C LEU A 21 28.71 -20.00 33.02
N SER A 22 28.48 -19.45 34.21
CA SER A 22 28.83 -18.05 34.52
C SER A 22 30.34 -17.93 34.71
N ASN A 23 31.09 -18.01 33.61
CA ASN A 23 32.41 -17.37 33.55
C ASN A 23 32.83 -17.11 32.09
N PRO A 24 32.31 -16.06 31.44
CA PRO A 24 32.96 -15.52 30.28
C PRO A 24 34.10 -14.62 30.79
N ARG A 25 35.34 -15.12 30.79
CA ARG A 25 36.42 -14.30 30.25
C ARG A 25 36.24 -14.29 28.73
N VAL A 26 35.15 -13.64 28.30
CA VAL A 26 35.11 -12.97 27.01
C VAL A 26 36.18 -11.91 27.19
N THR A 27 37.32 -12.10 26.53
CA THR A 27 38.08 -10.93 26.07
C THR A 27 37.02 -10.06 25.41
N ALA A 28 36.68 -8.96 26.06
CA ALA A 28 35.93 -7.90 25.44
C ALA A 28 36.69 -7.62 24.15
N ILE A 29 36.18 -8.17 23.04
CA ILE A 29 36.11 -7.37 21.85
C ILE A 29 35.20 -6.25 22.35
N GLU A 30 35.83 -5.15 22.75
CA GLU A 30 35.19 -3.86 22.63
C GLU A 30 34.66 -3.89 21.20
N VAL A 31 33.39 -4.24 21.06
CA VAL A 31 32.60 -3.67 20.00
C VAL A 31 32.72 -2.21 20.37
N GLU A 32 33.70 -1.53 19.76
CA GLU A 32 33.65 -0.09 19.63
C GLU A 32 32.17 0.20 19.40
N GLU A 33 31.58 1.05 20.24
CA GLU A 33 30.28 1.64 19.93
C GLU A 33 30.47 2.26 18.54
N GLY A 34 30.17 1.45 17.53
CA GLY A 34 30.49 1.74 16.16
C GLY A 34 29.69 2.98 15.84
N ASP A 35 30.38 3.98 15.33
CA ASP A 35 29.80 5.20 14.75
C ASP A 35 28.42 4.85 14.19
N GLY A 36 27.37 5.45 14.74
CA GLY A 36 26.00 5.09 14.40
C GLY A 36 25.84 5.05 12.88
N MET A 37 25.17 4.01 12.36
CA MET A 37 25.07 3.77 10.91
C MET A 37 24.66 5.08 10.18
N ASP A 38 25.52 5.54 9.26
CA ASP A 38 25.33 6.84 8.61
C ASP A 38 24.32 6.75 7.46
N PHE A 39 23.11 7.26 7.70
CA PHE A 39 22.04 7.31 6.70
C PHE A 39 22.02 8.59 5.86
N SER A 40 23.06 9.44 5.94
CA SER A 40 23.09 10.74 5.26
C SER A 40 22.91 10.62 3.74
N GLU A 41 23.55 9.63 3.11
CA GLU A 41 23.43 9.41 1.66
C GLU A 41 22.02 8.91 1.26
N LEU A 42 21.41 8.05 2.08
CA LEU A 42 20.04 7.60 1.87
C LEU A 42 19.05 8.77 2.04
N ARG A 43 19.22 9.59 3.09
CA ARG A 43 18.40 10.80 3.35
C ARG A 43 18.50 11.77 2.20
N LYS A 44 19.72 12.07 1.75
CA LYS A 44 19.98 12.95 0.60
C LYS A 44 19.33 12.41 -0.66
N THR A 45 19.50 11.11 -0.96
CA THR A 45 18.91 10.46 -2.13
C THR A 45 17.38 10.59 -2.13
N VAL A 46 16.70 10.26 -1.03
CA VAL A 46 15.23 10.36 -0.97
C VAL A 46 14.74 11.81 -1.04
N GLU A 47 15.53 12.80 -0.63
CA GLU A 47 15.15 14.22 -0.70
C GLU A 47 15.36 14.80 -2.09
N GLU A 48 16.44 14.40 -2.76
CA GLU A 48 16.89 15.03 -4.00
C GLU A 48 16.28 14.42 -5.25
N ILE A 49 15.99 13.11 -5.24
CA ILE A 49 15.52 12.42 -6.44
C ILE A 49 14.23 13.03 -7.02
N GLU A 50 14.16 13.18 -8.33
CA GLU A 50 12.91 13.48 -9.02
C GLU A 50 12.05 12.22 -9.14
N VAL A 51 10.78 12.31 -8.72
CA VAL A 51 9.88 11.15 -8.69
C VAL A 51 9.09 11.02 -9.99
N VAL A 52 8.74 9.77 -10.31
CA VAL A 52 7.76 9.45 -11.35
C VAL A 52 6.46 9.05 -10.66
N ASP A 53 5.44 9.89 -10.80
CA ASP A 53 4.11 9.62 -10.28
C ASP A 53 3.37 8.67 -11.22
N GLY A 54 3.35 7.38 -10.86
CA GLY A 54 2.78 6.33 -11.70
C GLY A 54 1.25 6.31 -11.78
N HIS A 55 0.55 7.08 -10.93
CA HIS A 55 -0.91 7.18 -10.97
C HIS A 55 -1.43 8.45 -10.27
N SER A 56 -2.13 9.28 -11.01
CA SER A 56 -2.86 10.45 -10.49
C SER A 56 -4.10 10.76 -11.34
N HIS A 57 -4.80 11.85 -11.00
CA HIS A 57 -5.95 12.37 -11.73
C HIS A 57 -5.82 13.86 -12.02
N ASN A 58 -6.78 14.43 -12.73
CA ASN A 58 -6.79 15.84 -13.10
C ASN A 58 -6.94 16.77 -11.89
N ILE A 59 -6.30 17.93 -11.99
CA ILE A 59 -6.54 19.12 -11.16
C ILE A 59 -7.74 19.88 -11.73
N VAL A 60 -8.58 20.45 -10.87
CA VAL A 60 -9.77 21.21 -11.27
C VAL A 60 -9.57 22.71 -11.12
N ALA A 61 -10.39 23.50 -11.82
CA ALA A 61 -10.43 24.95 -11.64
C ALA A 61 -10.91 25.35 -10.24
N PHE A 62 -10.59 26.57 -9.80
CA PHE A 62 -10.94 27.02 -8.43
C PHE A 62 -12.44 27.17 -8.16
N ASP A 63 -13.20 27.44 -9.21
CA ASP A 63 -14.64 27.57 -9.18
C ASP A 63 -15.35 26.23 -9.46
N SER A 64 -14.64 25.12 -9.33
CA SER A 64 -15.18 23.76 -9.43
C SER A 64 -15.98 23.39 -8.18
N ASN A 65 -17.14 22.78 -8.38
CA ASN A 65 -17.96 22.20 -7.31
C ASN A 65 -17.22 21.07 -6.59
N SER A 66 -16.31 20.37 -7.28
CA SER A 66 -15.48 19.30 -6.75
C SER A 66 -14.51 19.74 -5.64
N ILE A 67 -14.34 21.06 -5.43
CA ILE A 67 -13.53 21.65 -4.36
C ILE A 67 -14.25 22.79 -3.63
N SER A 68 -15.57 22.89 -3.76
CA SER A 68 -16.39 23.99 -3.22
C SER A 68 -16.33 24.12 -1.70
N SER A 69 -15.94 23.04 -0.99
CA SER A 69 -15.78 23.05 0.47
C SER A 69 -14.36 23.37 0.92
N GLY A 70 -13.50 23.82 0.00
CA GLY A 70 -12.16 24.29 0.29
C GLY A 70 -11.14 23.18 0.51
N PHE A 71 -9.94 23.57 0.93
CA PHE A 71 -8.76 22.76 1.17
C PHE A 71 -9.01 21.55 2.10
N ALA A 72 -9.94 21.65 3.06
CA ALA A 72 -10.28 20.52 3.93
C ALA A 72 -10.80 19.30 3.14
N GLN A 73 -11.41 19.52 1.98
CA GLN A 73 -11.90 18.47 1.09
C GLN A 73 -10.78 17.65 0.44
N ALA A 74 -9.53 18.12 0.43
CA ALA A 74 -8.38 17.34 -0.02
C ALA A 74 -8.06 16.12 0.86
N PHE A 75 -8.66 16.05 2.06
CA PHE A 75 -8.35 15.07 3.09
C PHE A 75 -9.45 14.01 3.32
N ILE A 76 -10.45 13.94 2.45
CA ILE A 76 -11.53 12.95 2.50
C ILE A 76 -11.50 12.00 1.30
N VAL A 77 -12.01 10.79 1.52
CA VAL A 77 -12.17 9.76 0.48
C VAL A 77 -13.66 9.56 0.27
N GLY A 78 -14.26 10.42 -0.56
CA GLY A 78 -15.70 10.47 -0.74
C GLY A 78 -16.42 11.42 0.21
N ALA A 79 -17.76 11.37 0.19
CA ALA A 79 -18.64 12.27 0.97
C ALA A 79 -18.32 13.76 0.75
N PHE A 80 -17.92 14.10 -0.48
CA PHE A 80 -17.40 15.42 -0.88
C PHE A 80 -18.36 16.59 -0.69
N ALA A 81 -19.66 16.32 -0.54
CA ALA A 81 -20.70 17.33 -0.28
C ALA A 81 -21.30 17.23 1.13
N ASP A 82 -20.77 16.36 1.99
CA ASP A 82 -21.24 16.17 3.36
C ASP A 82 -20.47 17.11 4.30
N ALA A 83 -21.16 18.15 4.78
CA ALA A 83 -20.57 19.16 5.64
C ALA A 83 -20.01 18.59 6.95
N ASP A 84 -20.64 17.55 7.52
CA ASP A 84 -20.17 16.92 8.74
C ASP A 84 -18.89 16.13 8.45
N ALA A 85 -18.84 15.38 7.35
CA ALA A 85 -17.64 14.66 6.94
C ALA A 85 -16.44 15.62 6.76
N ILE A 86 -16.66 16.76 6.10
CA ILE A 86 -15.63 17.80 5.92
C ILE A 86 -15.19 18.39 7.26
N ALA A 87 -16.13 18.70 8.16
CA ALA A 87 -15.82 19.23 9.48
C ALA A 87 -14.98 18.21 10.30
N PHE A 88 -15.35 16.93 10.28
CA PHE A 88 -14.61 15.88 10.97
C PHE A 88 -13.24 15.61 10.34
N ALA A 89 -13.10 15.76 9.02
CA ALA A 89 -11.81 15.62 8.33
C ALA A 89 -10.73 16.52 8.95
N GLN A 90 -11.11 17.72 9.40
CA GLN A 90 -10.20 18.68 10.04
C GLN A 90 -9.62 18.21 11.39
N THR A 91 -10.20 17.16 11.97
CA THR A 91 -9.72 16.53 13.20
C THR A 91 -8.78 15.34 12.94
N SER A 92 -8.68 14.89 11.69
CA SER A 92 -7.82 13.76 11.31
C SER A 92 -6.33 14.08 11.43
N LEU A 93 -5.52 13.07 11.72
CA LEU A 93 -4.05 13.19 11.76
C LEU A 93 -3.49 13.68 10.41
N THR A 94 -4.10 13.21 9.33
CA THR A 94 -3.72 13.55 7.96
C THR A 94 -3.95 15.02 7.66
N PHE A 95 -5.12 15.56 8.02
CA PHE A 95 -5.38 16.99 7.88
C PHE A 95 -4.43 17.83 8.73
N LYS A 96 -4.23 17.48 10.01
CA LYS A 96 -3.35 18.25 10.90
C LYS A 96 -1.90 18.28 10.40
N ARG A 97 -1.40 17.16 9.84
CA ARG A 97 -0.08 17.09 9.21
C ARG A 97 -0.03 17.89 7.92
N GLY A 98 -0.96 17.61 7.00
CA GLY A 98 -0.99 18.26 5.68
C GLY A 98 -1.17 19.76 5.76
N LEU A 99 -1.96 20.26 6.72
CA LEU A 99 -2.11 21.70 6.96
C LEU A 99 -0.77 22.36 7.34
N ARG A 100 0.03 21.72 8.20
CA ARG A 100 1.37 22.22 8.54
C ARG A 100 2.30 22.20 7.32
N ASP A 101 2.31 21.08 6.60
CA ASP A 101 3.19 20.88 5.44
C ASP A 101 2.89 21.87 4.30
N VAL A 102 1.60 22.18 4.09
CA VAL A 102 1.15 23.15 3.07
C VAL A 102 1.33 24.58 3.55
N ALA A 103 1.06 24.90 4.82
CA ALA A 103 1.33 26.22 5.37
C ALA A 103 2.83 26.57 5.29
N GLU A 104 3.71 25.61 5.60
CA GLU A 104 5.15 25.73 5.41
C GLU A 104 5.51 25.98 3.94
N LEU A 105 4.94 25.21 3.01
CA LEU A 105 5.18 25.39 1.58
C LEU A 105 4.78 26.79 1.09
N TYR A 106 3.65 27.31 1.58
CA TYR A 106 3.12 28.61 1.17
C TYR A 106 3.71 29.78 1.96
N GLY A 107 4.48 29.52 3.02
CA GLY A 107 4.99 30.56 3.91
C GLY A 107 3.90 31.27 4.71
N THR A 108 2.81 30.57 5.04
CA THR A 108 1.66 31.11 5.79
C THR A 108 1.68 30.66 7.25
N GLU A 109 0.89 31.31 8.09
CA GLU A 109 0.55 30.77 9.41
C GLU A 109 -0.11 29.39 9.30
N VAL A 110 0.09 28.54 10.32
CA VAL A 110 -0.52 27.19 10.38
C VAL A 110 -2.00 27.30 10.75
N SER A 111 -2.82 27.71 9.79
CA SER A 111 -4.28 27.79 9.93
C SER A 111 -4.97 27.49 8.60
N LEU A 112 -6.17 26.90 8.66
CA LEU A 112 -6.97 26.64 7.46
C LEU A 112 -7.28 27.95 6.73
N GLN A 113 -7.62 29.00 7.49
CA GLN A 113 -7.93 30.32 6.94
C GLN A 113 -6.76 30.89 6.13
N SER A 114 -5.54 30.88 6.68
CA SER A 114 -4.37 31.44 6.00
C SER A 114 -4.01 30.67 4.73
N VAL A 115 -4.15 29.35 4.75
CA VAL A 115 -3.95 28.51 3.55
C VAL A 115 -5.01 28.83 2.49
N GLU A 116 -6.29 28.97 2.86
CA GLU A 116 -7.35 29.32 1.91
C GLU A 116 -7.20 30.72 1.33
N GLU A 117 -6.82 31.70 2.15
CA GLU A 117 -6.54 33.06 1.69
C GLU A 117 -5.38 33.06 0.69
N TYR A 118 -4.30 32.33 0.97
CA TYR A 118 -3.21 32.15 0.02
C TYR A 118 -3.69 31.50 -1.28
N ARG A 119 -4.53 30.46 -1.18
CA ARG A 119 -5.08 29.77 -2.36
C ARG A 119 -5.89 30.71 -3.24
N ASN A 120 -6.77 31.50 -2.64
CA ASN A 120 -7.63 32.45 -3.34
C ASN A 120 -6.83 33.57 -4.02
N VAL A 121 -5.77 34.08 -3.39
CA VAL A 121 -4.96 35.18 -3.95
C VAL A 121 -4.00 34.70 -5.04
N SER A 122 -3.43 33.50 -4.89
CA SER A 122 -2.33 33.03 -5.75
C SER A 122 -2.78 32.53 -7.12
N GLY A 123 -3.99 31.98 -7.23
CA GLY A 123 -4.46 31.35 -8.46
C GLY A 123 -3.97 29.90 -8.64
N ILE A 124 -4.75 29.12 -9.40
CA ILE A 124 -4.53 27.66 -9.52
C ILE A 124 -3.21 27.31 -10.22
N GLU A 125 -2.79 28.10 -11.21
CA GLU A 125 -1.54 27.86 -11.94
C GLU A 125 -0.31 28.09 -11.06
N SER A 126 -0.30 29.17 -10.27
CA SER A 126 0.79 29.47 -9.33
C SER A 126 0.91 28.37 -8.26
N ILE A 127 -0.22 27.93 -7.72
CA ILE A 127 -0.27 26.84 -6.74
C ILE A 127 0.19 25.53 -7.34
N THR A 128 -0.26 25.22 -8.56
CA THR A 128 0.13 23.99 -9.24
C THR A 128 1.63 23.97 -9.52
N SER A 129 2.18 25.08 -10.02
CA SER A 129 3.62 25.26 -10.20
C SER A 129 4.38 25.07 -8.89
N THR A 130 3.91 25.71 -7.80
CA THR A 130 4.54 25.63 -6.47
C THR A 130 4.52 24.19 -5.93
N CYS A 131 3.36 23.53 -5.97
CA CYS A 131 3.19 22.17 -5.46
C CYS A 131 4.00 21.14 -6.25
N LEU A 132 3.90 21.14 -7.58
CA LEU A 132 4.56 20.14 -8.42
C LEU A 132 6.09 20.32 -8.43
N LYS A 133 6.57 21.57 -8.37
CA LYS A 133 8.00 21.86 -8.20
C LYS A 133 8.51 21.40 -6.83
N ALA A 134 7.78 21.68 -5.75
CA ALA A 134 8.15 21.22 -4.41
C ALA A 134 8.09 19.69 -4.27
N ALA A 135 7.18 19.03 -4.99
CA ALA A 135 7.09 17.59 -5.07
C ALA A 135 8.28 16.95 -5.82
N LYS A 136 9.01 17.73 -6.62
CA LYS A 136 10.04 17.30 -7.58
C LYS A 136 9.53 16.15 -8.45
N ILE A 137 8.36 16.32 -9.05
CA ILE A 137 7.79 15.33 -9.97
C ILE A 137 8.35 15.61 -11.36
N SER A 138 9.01 14.62 -11.97
CA SER A 138 9.52 14.72 -13.35
C SER A 138 8.57 14.14 -14.38
N ALA A 139 7.69 13.22 -13.96
CA ALA A 139 6.67 12.63 -14.81
C ALA A 139 5.39 12.33 -14.02
N ILE A 140 4.24 12.60 -14.64
CA ILE A 140 2.92 12.24 -14.12
C ILE A 140 2.23 11.32 -15.11
N LEU A 141 1.72 10.18 -14.64
CA LEU A 141 0.77 9.36 -15.38
C LEU A 141 -0.63 9.59 -14.84
N MET A 142 -1.49 10.14 -15.69
CA MET A 142 -2.80 10.65 -15.29
C MET A 142 -3.94 9.82 -15.88
N ASP A 143 -4.74 9.25 -14.99
CA ASP A 143 -6.04 8.65 -15.29
C ASP A 143 -7.09 9.76 -15.38
N ASP A 144 -7.46 10.09 -16.61
CA ASP A 144 -8.41 11.16 -16.95
C ASP A 144 -9.88 10.70 -16.95
N GLY A 145 -10.14 9.46 -16.53
CA GLY A 145 -11.45 8.84 -16.56
C GLY A 145 -12.34 9.15 -15.35
N VAL A 146 -11.87 9.94 -14.38
CA VAL A 146 -12.74 10.44 -13.31
C VAL A 146 -13.56 11.61 -13.83
N GLU A 147 -14.88 11.55 -13.62
CA GLU A 147 -15.77 12.66 -13.90
C GLU A 147 -15.68 13.70 -12.78
N MET A 148 -15.28 14.91 -13.17
CA MET A 148 -15.09 16.05 -12.30
C MET A 148 -15.50 17.30 -13.08
N ASP A 149 -16.22 18.20 -12.43
CA ASP A 149 -16.61 19.45 -13.06
C ASP A 149 -15.40 20.38 -13.18
N LYS A 150 -15.26 21.03 -14.33
CA LYS A 150 -14.17 21.96 -14.63
C LYS A 150 -12.77 21.36 -14.40
N LYS A 151 -12.60 20.06 -14.69
CA LYS A 151 -11.28 19.43 -14.73
C LYS A 151 -10.44 20.04 -15.85
N ASN A 152 -9.17 20.31 -15.55
CA ASN A 152 -8.22 20.72 -16.57
C ASN A 152 -7.81 19.50 -17.40
N GLU A 153 -7.73 19.65 -18.71
CA GLU A 153 -7.33 18.56 -19.61
C GLU A 153 -5.85 18.19 -19.44
N ILE A 154 -5.45 17.03 -19.97
CA ILE A 154 -4.06 16.53 -19.91
C ILE A 154 -3.05 17.57 -20.43
N GLN A 155 -3.39 18.33 -21.48
CA GLN A 155 -2.48 19.33 -22.05
C GLN A 155 -2.17 20.48 -21.09
N TRP A 156 -3.12 20.87 -20.24
CA TRP A 156 -2.88 21.93 -19.26
C TRP A 156 -1.82 21.52 -18.23
N HIS A 157 -1.82 20.25 -17.82
CA HIS A 157 -0.87 19.71 -16.85
C HIS A 157 0.58 19.70 -17.36
N LYS A 158 0.78 19.63 -18.68
CA LYS A 158 2.11 19.68 -19.31
C LYS A 158 2.84 21.00 -19.11
N ASN A 159 2.14 22.06 -18.69
CA ASN A 159 2.77 23.34 -18.37
C ASN A 159 3.57 23.31 -17.06
N PHE A 160 3.38 22.28 -16.22
CA PHE A 160 3.94 22.25 -14.86
C PHE A 160 4.85 21.06 -14.58
N THR A 161 4.99 20.13 -15.52
CA THR A 161 5.80 18.92 -15.36
C THR A 161 6.44 18.55 -16.69
N PRO A 162 7.71 18.11 -16.72
CA PRO A 162 8.40 17.76 -17.98
C PRO A 162 7.67 16.72 -18.83
N PHE A 163 6.96 15.80 -18.18
CA PHE A 163 6.23 14.74 -18.85
C PHE A 163 4.87 14.46 -18.22
N VAL A 164 3.83 14.36 -19.05
CA VAL A 164 2.48 13.92 -18.63
C VAL A 164 1.98 12.87 -19.61
N GLY A 165 1.87 11.63 -19.13
CA GLY A 165 1.35 10.49 -19.87
C GLY A 165 -0.11 10.22 -19.50
N ARG A 166 -0.93 9.85 -20.48
CA ARG A 166 -2.34 9.51 -20.26
C ARG A 166 -2.52 8.04 -19.89
N ILE A 167 -3.37 7.75 -18.92
CA ILE A 167 -3.88 6.43 -18.58
C ILE A 167 -5.37 6.39 -18.96
N LEU A 168 -5.80 5.38 -19.70
CA LEU A 168 -7.19 5.25 -20.14
C LEU A 168 -8.00 4.37 -19.18
N ARG A 169 -9.03 4.96 -18.54
CA ARG A 169 -9.98 4.20 -17.72
C ARG A 169 -11.01 3.48 -18.58
N THR A 170 -10.98 2.16 -18.53
CA THR A 170 -11.77 1.28 -19.42
C THR A 170 -13.28 1.41 -19.22
N GLU A 171 -13.72 1.47 -17.97
CA GLU A 171 -15.14 1.57 -17.63
C GLU A 171 -15.75 2.89 -18.11
N ARG A 172 -14.96 3.99 -18.06
CA ARG A 172 -15.43 5.29 -18.53
C ARG A 172 -15.66 5.32 -20.04
N VAL A 173 -14.81 4.63 -20.82
CA VAL A 173 -15.02 4.49 -22.27
C VAL A 173 -16.37 3.81 -22.56
N ALA A 174 -16.67 2.73 -21.84
CA ALA A 174 -17.93 2.02 -21.97
C ALA A 174 -19.13 2.90 -21.60
N GLU A 175 -19.06 3.62 -20.47
CA GLU A 175 -20.10 4.55 -20.03
C GLU A 175 -20.34 5.67 -21.06
N GLN A 176 -19.27 6.26 -21.64
CA GLN A 176 -19.40 7.30 -22.67
C GLN A 176 -20.07 6.80 -23.95
N ILE A 177 -19.75 5.58 -24.41
CA ILE A 177 -20.39 4.98 -25.59
C ILE A 177 -21.89 4.78 -25.33
N LEU A 178 -22.26 4.31 -24.14
CA LEU A 178 -23.66 4.14 -23.75
C LEU A 178 -24.39 5.49 -23.64
N GLU A 179 -23.74 6.52 -23.10
CA GLU A 179 -24.29 7.87 -22.98
C GLU A 179 -24.52 8.54 -24.34
N GLN A 180 -23.63 8.30 -25.31
CA GLN A 180 -23.78 8.81 -26.68
C GLN A 180 -24.93 8.11 -27.42
N GLY A 181 -25.12 6.80 -27.18
CA GLY A 181 -26.14 6.00 -27.84
C GLY A 181 -25.88 5.80 -29.34
N LEU A 182 -26.81 5.16 -30.04
CA LEU A 182 -26.74 4.97 -31.48
C LEU A 182 -27.51 6.08 -32.22
N SER A 183 -26.89 6.67 -33.24
CA SER A 183 -27.44 7.82 -33.99
C SER A 183 -28.73 7.49 -34.77
N ASN A 184 -28.98 6.20 -35.05
CA ASN A 184 -30.13 5.72 -35.80
C ASN A 184 -31.33 5.33 -34.92
N GLY A 185 -31.25 5.52 -33.61
CA GLY A 185 -32.33 5.17 -32.66
C GLY A 185 -32.48 3.66 -32.39
N SER A 186 -31.58 2.83 -32.93
CA SER A 186 -31.54 1.40 -32.57
C SER A 186 -30.94 1.19 -31.18
N SER A 187 -31.19 0.02 -30.58
CA SER A 187 -30.62 -0.36 -29.30
C SER A 187 -29.29 -1.08 -29.49
N TRP A 188 -28.36 -0.90 -28.55
CA TRP A 188 -27.10 -1.65 -28.55
C TRP A 188 -27.36 -3.16 -28.41
N THR A 189 -26.69 -3.95 -29.24
CA THR A 189 -26.49 -5.39 -29.00
C THR A 189 -25.12 -5.58 -28.36
N ILE A 190 -24.86 -6.75 -27.76
CA ILE A 190 -23.54 -7.01 -27.19
C ILE A 190 -22.43 -6.94 -28.26
N ASP A 191 -22.71 -7.40 -29.48
CA ASP A 191 -21.73 -7.40 -30.56
C ASP A 191 -21.43 -5.98 -31.05
N SER A 192 -22.45 -5.16 -31.36
CA SER A 192 -22.23 -3.78 -31.82
C SER A 192 -21.61 -2.90 -30.73
N PHE A 193 -21.97 -3.14 -29.47
CA PHE A 193 -21.35 -2.45 -28.33
C PHE A 193 -19.90 -2.88 -28.12
N THR A 194 -19.59 -4.17 -28.23
CA THR A 194 -18.21 -4.68 -28.15
C THR A 194 -17.35 -4.08 -29.26
N GLU A 195 -17.87 -4.04 -30.48
CA GLU A 195 -17.17 -3.45 -31.63
C GLU A 195 -16.88 -1.96 -31.39
N ALA A 196 -17.89 -1.20 -30.94
CA ALA A 196 -17.71 0.22 -30.60
C ALA A 196 -16.70 0.42 -29.46
N TYR A 197 -16.75 -0.42 -28.41
CA TYR A 197 -15.83 -0.39 -27.28
C TYR A 197 -14.39 -0.65 -27.72
N VAL A 198 -14.14 -1.77 -28.39
CA VAL A 198 -12.81 -2.14 -28.90
C VAL A 198 -12.30 -1.09 -29.87
N SER A 199 -13.12 -0.59 -30.79
CA SER A 199 -12.74 0.44 -31.75
C SER A 199 -12.34 1.76 -31.07
N ASN A 200 -13.14 2.26 -30.11
CA ASN A 200 -12.82 3.49 -29.37
C ASN A 200 -11.57 3.34 -28.51
N THR A 201 -11.40 2.21 -27.83
CA THR A 201 -10.22 1.94 -27.02
C THR A 201 -8.97 1.85 -27.89
N THR A 202 -9.01 1.07 -28.98
CA THR A 202 -7.86 0.91 -29.90
C THR A 202 -7.49 2.21 -30.61
N PHE A 203 -8.48 3.00 -31.04
CA PHE A 203 -8.26 4.34 -31.59
C PHE A 203 -7.60 5.27 -30.57
N THR A 204 -8.02 5.20 -29.31
CA THR A 204 -7.41 5.99 -28.23
C THR A 204 -5.99 5.52 -27.93
N VAL A 205 -5.74 4.21 -27.92
CA VAL A 205 -4.39 3.65 -27.77
C VAL A 205 -3.46 4.14 -28.88
N ALA A 206 -3.97 4.23 -30.12
CA ALA A 206 -3.20 4.77 -31.25
C ALA A 206 -2.85 6.26 -31.10
N LYS A 207 -3.56 7.01 -30.25
CA LYS A 207 -3.22 8.39 -29.86
C LYS A 207 -2.21 8.48 -28.71
N GLU A 208 -1.58 7.36 -28.38
CA GLU A 208 -0.57 7.16 -27.34
C GLU A 208 -1.12 7.29 -25.92
N ILE A 209 -1.30 6.14 -25.25
CA ILE A 209 -1.52 6.03 -23.81
C ILE A 209 -0.43 5.15 -23.20
N TYR A 210 -0.19 5.30 -21.90
CA TYR A 210 0.88 4.59 -21.18
C TYR A 210 0.39 3.39 -20.38
N ALA A 211 -0.91 3.33 -20.09
CA ALA A 211 -1.55 2.19 -19.45
C ALA A 211 -3.08 2.23 -19.65
N LEU A 212 -3.70 1.08 -19.45
CA LEU A 212 -5.12 0.97 -19.15
C LEU A 212 -5.32 0.99 -17.62
N LYS A 213 -6.49 1.46 -17.19
CA LYS A 213 -6.93 1.41 -15.80
C LYS A 213 -8.30 0.77 -15.71
N SER A 214 -8.42 -0.21 -14.83
CA SER A 214 -9.71 -0.76 -14.41
C SER A 214 -10.02 -0.38 -12.96
N ILE A 215 -11.27 0.02 -12.75
CA ILE A 215 -11.89 0.27 -11.46
C ILE A 215 -12.92 -0.82 -11.11
N VAL A 216 -12.80 -2.03 -11.68
CA VAL A 216 -13.71 -3.17 -11.49
C VAL A 216 -14.00 -3.54 -10.03
N ALA A 217 -13.11 -3.18 -9.10
CA ALA A 217 -13.35 -3.30 -7.66
C ALA A 217 -14.62 -2.54 -7.19
N TYR A 218 -14.95 -1.40 -7.81
CA TYR A 218 -16.18 -0.65 -7.56
C TYR A 218 -17.44 -1.33 -8.12
N TYR A 219 -17.27 -2.26 -9.06
CA TYR A 219 -18.36 -2.89 -9.81
C TYR A 219 -18.60 -4.34 -9.38
N GLY A 220 -18.59 -4.60 -8.07
CA GLY A 220 -18.83 -5.92 -7.51
C GLY A 220 -17.60 -6.66 -7.00
N GLY A 221 -16.41 -6.06 -7.09
CA GLY A 221 -15.18 -6.58 -6.49
C GLY A 221 -14.16 -7.15 -7.48
N LEU A 222 -13.08 -7.70 -6.95
CA LEU A 222 -11.94 -8.22 -7.73
C LEU A 222 -12.08 -9.69 -8.15
N GLU A 223 -13.18 -10.36 -7.80
CA GLU A 223 -13.46 -11.74 -8.22
C GLU A 223 -14.10 -11.75 -9.62
N ILE A 224 -13.26 -11.69 -10.66
CA ILE A 224 -13.70 -11.60 -12.06
C ILE A 224 -14.24 -12.94 -12.57
N ASN A 225 -15.44 -12.94 -13.16
CA ASN A 225 -15.94 -14.11 -13.90
C ASN A 225 -15.26 -14.27 -15.26
N LEU A 226 -14.18 -15.06 -15.30
CA LEU A 226 -13.41 -15.34 -16.52
C LEU A 226 -14.14 -16.15 -17.61
N LYS A 227 -15.32 -16.68 -17.29
CA LYS A 227 -16.15 -17.53 -18.16
C LYS A 227 -17.45 -16.85 -18.57
N VAL A 228 -17.61 -15.56 -18.29
CA VAL A 228 -18.78 -14.79 -18.68
C VAL A 228 -19.04 -14.94 -20.18
N THR A 229 -20.26 -15.32 -20.51
CA THR A 229 -20.70 -15.55 -21.89
C THR A 229 -21.20 -14.25 -22.51
N LYS A 230 -21.17 -14.17 -23.85
CA LYS A 230 -21.79 -13.05 -24.58
C LYS A 230 -23.27 -12.88 -24.23
N THR A 231 -24.00 -13.98 -24.02
CA THR A 231 -25.42 -13.94 -23.65
C THR A 231 -25.65 -13.32 -22.27
N GLU A 232 -24.82 -13.66 -21.27
CA GLU A 232 -24.90 -13.06 -19.94
C GLU A 232 -24.52 -11.57 -19.94
N ALA A 233 -23.54 -11.20 -20.75
CA ALA A 233 -23.14 -9.81 -20.96
C ALA A 233 -24.24 -9.03 -21.71
N GLU A 234 -24.88 -9.63 -22.72
CA GLU A 234 -25.99 -9.04 -23.46
C GLU A 234 -27.19 -8.77 -22.56
N GLU A 235 -27.57 -9.74 -21.72
CA GLU A 235 -28.65 -9.52 -20.75
C GLU A 235 -28.31 -8.39 -19.79
N SER A 236 -27.08 -8.34 -19.28
CA SER A 236 -26.64 -7.23 -18.42
C SER A 236 -26.67 -5.89 -19.14
N LEU A 237 -26.26 -5.84 -20.42
CA LEU A 237 -26.36 -4.65 -21.25
C LEU A 237 -27.81 -4.20 -21.43
N ARG A 238 -28.75 -5.13 -21.68
CA ARG A 238 -30.18 -4.79 -21.75
C ARG A 238 -30.67 -4.17 -20.45
N GLN A 239 -30.26 -4.70 -19.30
CA GLN A 239 -30.61 -4.14 -18.00
C GLN A 239 -30.03 -2.73 -17.78
N VAL A 240 -28.81 -2.45 -18.26
CA VAL A 240 -28.24 -1.08 -18.25
C VAL A 240 -29.13 -0.15 -19.05
N LEU A 241 -29.52 -0.55 -20.26
CA LEU A 241 -30.27 0.29 -21.19
C LEU A 241 -31.69 0.57 -20.71
N ILE A 242 -32.34 -0.40 -20.05
CA ILE A 242 -33.69 -0.22 -19.46
C ILE A 242 -33.66 0.80 -18.32
N ASN A 243 -32.59 0.79 -17.51
CA ASN A 243 -32.48 1.62 -16.31
C ASN A 243 -31.63 2.89 -16.54
N ALA A 244 -31.33 3.23 -17.80
CA ALA A 244 -30.39 4.29 -18.14
C ALA A 244 -30.94 5.68 -17.79
N THR A 245 -30.61 6.18 -16.60
CA THR A 245 -30.55 7.62 -16.33
C THR A 245 -29.12 8.09 -16.56
N LYS A 246 -28.97 9.29 -17.12
CA LYS A 246 -27.65 9.90 -17.30
C LYS A 246 -27.23 10.63 -16.01
N PRO A 247 -25.95 10.57 -15.59
CA PRO A 247 -24.85 9.79 -16.17
C PRO A 247 -25.00 8.28 -15.91
N ILE A 248 -24.51 7.46 -16.85
CA ILE A 248 -24.62 6.00 -16.76
C ILE A 248 -23.46 5.47 -15.92
N TYR A 249 -23.79 4.67 -14.91
CA TYR A 249 -22.82 3.94 -14.09
C TYR A 249 -23.03 2.45 -14.26
N LEU A 250 -21.97 1.71 -14.62
CA LEU A 250 -22.04 0.24 -14.77
C LEU A 250 -22.20 -0.53 -13.43
N LEU A 251 -22.32 0.16 -12.28
CA LEU A 251 -22.15 -0.33 -10.90
C LEU A 251 -23.00 -1.56 -10.54
N TYR A 252 -24.07 -1.81 -11.28
CA TYR A 252 -25.02 -2.89 -11.01
C TYR A 252 -24.98 -4.04 -12.04
N HIS A 253 -24.07 -4.01 -13.01
CA HIS A 253 -24.12 -4.89 -14.19
C HIS A 253 -22.85 -5.74 -14.31
N ARG A 254 -22.64 -6.63 -13.32
CA ARG A 254 -21.40 -7.38 -13.14
C ARG A 254 -20.94 -8.15 -14.38
N ASN A 255 -21.83 -8.88 -15.06
CA ASN A 255 -21.42 -9.68 -16.21
C ASN A 255 -20.95 -8.80 -17.38
N LEU A 256 -21.56 -7.63 -17.58
CA LEU A 256 -21.08 -6.68 -18.59
C LEU A 256 -19.70 -6.15 -18.23
N VAL A 257 -19.49 -5.76 -16.97
CA VAL A 257 -18.19 -5.26 -16.50
C VAL A 257 -17.10 -6.32 -16.62
N ASP A 258 -17.36 -7.55 -16.15
CA ASP A 258 -16.40 -8.66 -16.27
C ASP A 258 -16.09 -8.93 -17.74
N TYR A 259 -17.10 -8.95 -18.62
CA TYR A 259 -16.91 -9.17 -20.04
C TYR A 259 -16.04 -8.08 -20.69
N LEU A 260 -16.32 -6.79 -20.41
CA LEU A 260 -15.52 -5.66 -20.90
C LEU A 260 -14.11 -5.63 -20.33
N PHE A 261 -13.95 -6.05 -19.07
CA PHE A 261 -12.63 -6.23 -18.47
C PHE A 261 -11.82 -7.27 -19.24
N LEU A 262 -12.40 -8.40 -19.62
CA LEU A 262 -11.74 -9.39 -20.48
C LEU A 262 -11.39 -8.81 -21.86
N GLN A 263 -12.28 -8.06 -22.50
CA GLN A 263 -11.96 -7.37 -23.77
C GLN A 263 -10.76 -6.41 -23.60
N SER A 264 -10.69 -5.73 -22.46
CA SER A 264 -9.61 -4.79 -22.15
C SER A 264 -8.27 -5.50 -21.91
N LEU A 265 -8.27 -6.71 -21.36
CA LEU A 265 -7.07 -7.53 -21.23
C LEU A 265 -6.54 -7.98 -22.60
N GLU A 266 -7.42 -8.33 -23.55
CA GLU A 266 -7.02 -8.66 -24.93
C GLU A 266 -6.37 -7.46 -25.62
N ILE A 267 -6.91 -6.24 -25.41
CA ILE A 267 -6.31 -5.00 -25.90
C ILE A 267 -4.95 -4.76 -25.21
N ALA A 268 -4.87 -4.90 -23.88
CA ALA A 268 -3.63 -4.74 -23.13
C ALA A 268 -2.51 -5.67 -23.67
N LEU A 269 -2.85 -6.93 -23.97
CA LEU A 269 -1.93 -7.89 -24.57
C LEU A 269 -1.49 -7.48 -25.97
N THR A 270 -2.45 -7.06 -26.80
CA THR A 270 -2.20 -6.71 -28.21
C THR A 270 -1.26 -5.52 -28.34
N TYR A 271 -1.40 -4.52 -27.46
CA TYR A 271 -0.61 -3.28 -27.49
C TYR A 271 0.53 -3.27 -26.45
N ASP A 272 0.74 -4.36 -25.72
CA ASP A 272 1.72 -4.47 -24.61
C ASP A 272 1.61 -3.31 -23.61
N LEU A 273 0.37 -2.99 -23.23
CA LEU A 273 0.06 -1.96 -22.26
C LEU A 273 -0.07 -2.57 -20.86
N PRO A 274 0.48 -1.89 -19.82
CA PRO A 274 0.16 -2.22 -18.45
C PRO A 274 -1.33 -2.00 -18.15
N MET A 275 -1.86 -2.80 -17.22
CA MET A 275 -3.19 -2.64 -16.65
C MET A 275 -3.08 -2.31 -15.16
N GLN A 276 -3.51 -1.11 -14.80
CA GLN A 276 -3.67 -0.67 -13.43
C GLN A 276 -4.99 -1.21 -12.88
N ILE A 277 -4.96 -1.83 -11.70
CA ILE A 277 -6.14 -2.35 -11.03
C ILE A 277 -6.30 -1.60 -9.71
N HIS A 278 -7.44 -0.92 -9.53
CA HIS A 278 -7.77 -0.35 -8.22
C HIS A 278 -7.97 -1.47 -7.19
N THR A 279 -7.31 -1.38 -6.04
CA THR A 279 -7.43 -2.35 -4.95
C THR A 279 -7.46 -1.64 -3.60
N GLY A 280 -7.98 -2.31 -2.56
CA GLY A 280 -8.07 -1.71 -1.22
C GLY A 280 -9.19 -0.68 -1.09
N PHE A 281 -8.96 0.36 -0.29
CA PHE A 281 -9.98 1.34 0.07
C PHE A 281 -10.32 2.32 -1.06
N GLY A 282 -11.57 2.77 -1.01
CA GLY A 282 -12.16 3.76 -1.90
C GLY A 282 -13.29 4.49 -1.18
N ASP A 283 -14.11 5.23 -1.92
CA ASP A 283 -15.27 5.91 -1.35
C ASP A 283 -16.42 4.93 -1.00
N ARG A 284 -17.55 5.49 -0.54
CA ARG A 284 -18.75 4.74 -0.11
C ARG A 284 -19.36 3.79 -1.15
N LEU A 285 -19.04 3.93 -2.44
CA LEU A 285 -19.53 3.06 -3.50
C LEU A 285 -18.74 1.75 -3.58
N LEU A 286 -17.54 1.69 -3.01
CA LEU A 286 -16.70 0.51 -3.02
C LEU A 286 -16.97 -0.38 -1.79
N ASP A 287 -17.26 -1.67 -2.02
CA ASP A 287 -17.26 -2.67 -0.96
C ASP A 287 -15.83 -3.13 -0.66
N LEU A 288 -15.23 -2.55 0.38
CA LEU A 288 -13.85 -2.86 0.82
C LEU A 288 -13.61 -4.36 1.05
N ARG A 289 -14.63 -5.13 1.43
CA ARG A 289 -14.47 -6.58 1.64
C ARG A 289 -14.14 -7.32 0.34
N LYS A 290 -14.61 -6.79 -0.79
CA LYS A 290 -14.45 -7.40 -2.12
C LYS A 290 -13.30 -6.80 -2.93
N SER A 291 -12.60 -5.81 -2.38
CA SER A 291 -11.41 -5.19 -3.00
C SER A 291 -10.10 -5.78 -2.49
N ASN A 292 -10.14 -6.92 -1.78
CA ASN A 292 -8.96 -7.68 -1.42
C ASN A 292 -8.29 -8.26 -2.69
N PRO A 293 -6.99 -8.00 -2.93
CA PRO A 293 -6.30 -8.40 -4.14
C PRO A 293 -6.23 -9.93 -4.35
N LEU A 294 -6.42 -10.75 -3.31
CA LEU A 294 -6.44 -12.22 -3.46
C LEU A 294 -7.58 -12.72 -4.37
N HIS A 295 -8.68 -11.98 -4.48
CA HIS A 295 -9.76 -12.33 -5.40
C HIS A 295 -9.32 -12.26 -6.87
N PHE A 296 -8.27 -11.48 -7.18
CA PHE A 296 -7.72 -11.33 -8.52
C PHE A 296 -6.84 -12.52 -8.95
N ARG A 297 -6.58 -13.48 -8.05
CA ARG A 297 -5.75 -14.66 -8.32
C ARG A 297 -6.18 -15.43 -9.56
N SER A 298 -7.49 -15.58 -9.79
CA SER A 298 -8.01 -16.30 -10.96
C SER A 298 -7.51 -15.69 -12.28
N VAL A 299 -7.48 -14.35 -12.36
CA VAL A 299 -6.98 -13.61 -13.53
C VAL A 299 -5.48 -13.87 -13.72
N LEU A 300 -4.71 -13.82 -12.63
CA LEU A 300 -3.25 -14.04 -12.66
C LEU A 300 -2.86 -15.47 -13.07
N GLU A 301 -3.68 -16.46 -12.73
CA GLU A 301 -3.43 -17.88 -13.03
C GLU A 301 -3.99 -18.31 -14.40
N ASP A 302 -4.82 -17.49 -15.06
CA ASP A 302 -5.34 -17.80 -16.39
C ASP A 302 -4.25 -17.63 -17.46
N LYS A 303 -3.97 -18.71 -18.18
CA LYS A 303 -2.91 -18.76 -19.19
C LYS A 303 -3.10 -17.75 -20.31
N ARG A 304 -4.35 -17.37 -20.64
CA ARG A 304 -4.66 -16.36 -21.66
C ARG A 304 -4.01 -15.02 -21.34
N TYR A 305 -4.01 -14.65 -20.06
CA TYR A 305 -3.56 -13.35 -19.57
C TYR A 305 -2.18 -13.39 -18.89
N SER A 306 -1.46 -14.51 -19.01
CA SER A 306 -0.14 -14.72 -18.37
C SER A 306 0.94 -13.70 -18.79
N LYS A 307 0.76 -13.02 -19.93
CA LYS A 307 1.65 -11.95 -20.42
C LYS A 307 1.17 -10.54 -20.07
N CYS A 308 -0.04 -10.39 -19.52
CA CYS A 308 -0.51 -9.09 -19.06
C CYS A 308 0.39 -8.57 -17.93
N ARG A 309 0.68 -7.27 -17.94
CA ARG A 309 1.47 -6.61 -16.92
C ARG A 309 0.53 -5.85 -16.01
N PHE A 310 0.44 -6.27 -14.75
CA PHE A 310 -0.47 -5.67 -13.77
C PHE A 310 0.26 -4.85 -12.73
N VAL A 311 -0.39 -3.78 -12.28
CA VAL A 311 -0.04 -3.06 -11.05
C VAL A 311 -1.28 -2.90 -10.17
N PHE A 312 -1.16 -3.23 -8.89
CA PHE A 312 -2.22 -2.99 -7.91
C PHE A 312 -2.02 -1.66 -7.22
N LEU A 313 -3.07 -0.84 -7.29
CA LEU A 313 -3.06 0.50 -6.75
C LEU A 313 -3.34 0.54 -5.25
N HIS A 314 -2.86 1.59 -4.62
CA HIS A 314 -3.25 2.04 -3.30
C HIS A 314 -2.72 1.26 -2.10
N ALA A 315 -1.55 0.65 -2.28
CA ALA A 315 -0.97 -0.35 -1.37
C ALA A 315 -1.94 -1.51 -1.07
N SER A 316 -2.99 -1.65 -1.88
CA SER A 316 -4.18 -2.45 -1.59
C SER A 316 -4.73 -2.24 -0.18
N HIS A 317 -4.51 -1.09 0.48
CA HIS A 317 -4.77 -0.93 1.91
C HIS A 317 -6.23 -1.24 2.26
N PRO A 318 -6.53 -2.05 3.31
CA PRO A 318 -5.61 -2.56 4.34
C PRO A 318 -4.91 -3.89 4.01
N PHE A 319 -5.00 -4.38 2.78
CA PHE A 319 -4.52 -5.69 2.32
C PHE A 319 -3.10 -5.68 1.73
N SER A 320 -2.21 -4.83 2.24
CA SER A 320 -0.86 -4.67 1.67
C SER A 320 -0.03 -5.96 1.72
N LYS A 321 -0.25 -6.81 2.73
CA LYS A 321 0.44 -8.09 2.88
C LYS A 321 -0.05 -9.13 1.88
N GLU A 322 -1.35 -9.16 1.65
CA GLU A 322 -1.98 -9.99 0.62
C GLU A 322 -1.52 -9.60 -0.78
N ALA A 323 -1.40 -8.30 -1.05
CA ALA A 323 -0.83 -7.80 -2.29
C ALA A 323 0.64 -8.22 -2.45
N SER A 324 1.42 -8.12 -1.36
CA SER A 324 2.82 -8.56 -1.31
C SER A 324 3.00 -10.05 -1.63
N TYR A 325 2.09 -10.90 -1.13
CA TYR A 325 2.06 -12.33 -1.43
C TYR A 325 1.89 -12.61 -2.93
N LEU A 326 1.16 -11.76 -3.65
CA LEU A 326 0.98 -11.85 -5.11
C LEU A 326 2.17 -11.23 -5.88
N ALA A 327 3.40 -11.57 -5.49
CA ALA A 327 4.65 -10.99 -6.00
C ALA A 327 4.88 -11.09 -7.54
N SER A 328 3.99 -11.75 -8.29
CA SER A 328 3.97 -11.69 -9.75
C SER A 328 3.58 -10.30 -10.28
N VAL A 329 2.80 -9.52 -9.53
CA VAL A 329 2.34 -8.18 -9.92
C VAL A 329 3.28 -7.07 -9.43
N TYR A 330 3.19 -5.90 -10.06
CA TYR A 330 3.74 -4.67 -9.49
C TYR A 330 2.75 -4.07 -8.47
N LEU A 331 3.27 -3.25 -7.56
CA LEU A 331 2.50 -2.65 -6.46
C LEU A 331 2.85 -1.17 -6.39
N ASP A 332 1.86 -0.30 -6.22
CA ASP A 332 2.10 1.07 -5.76
C ASP A 332 1.46 1.34 -4.42
N PHE A 333 1.75 2.51 -3.85
CA PHE A 333 1.30 2.91 -2.53
C PHE A 333 0.69 4.32 -2.47
N GLY A 334 0.34 4.90 -3.61
CA GLY A 334 -0.41 6.16 -3.65
C GLY A 334 -1.76 6.03 -2.97
N SER A 335 -2.45 7.11 -2.67
CA SER A 335 -3.67 7.12 -1.86
C SER A 335 -3.47 6.73 -0.39
N ALA A 336 -2.94 5.54 -0.09
CA ALA A 336 -2.51 5.17 1.25
C ALA A 336 -1.51 6.22 1.79
N ILE A 337 -0.64 6.70 0.90
CA ILE A 337 0.12 7.94 1.07
C ILE A 337 -0.54 9.04 0.21
N PRO A 338 -0.88 10.22 0.76
CA PRO A 338 -0.63 10.67 2.13
C PRO A 338 -1.76 10.33 3.12
N ARG A 339 -2.81 9.59 2.76
CA ARG A 339 -4.07 9.62 3.53
C ARG A 339 -4.03 8.95 4.90
N LEU A 340 -3.10 8.02 5.14
CA LEU A 340 -2.97 7.37 6.43
C LEU A 340 -2.17 8.21 7.44
N SER A 341 -2.20 7.79 8.71
CA SER A 341 -1.24 8.29 9.71
C SER A 341 0.19 7.93 9.29
N MET A 342 1.21 8.64 9.79
CA MET A 342 2.62 8.31 9.45
C MET A 342 2.94 6.84 9.71
N HIS A 343 2.52 6.30 10.85
CA HIS A 343 2.67 4.89 11.17
C HIS A 343 1.88 3.98 10.22
N GLY A 344 0.66 4.38 9.84
CA GLY A 344 -0.15 3.63 8.87
C GLY A 344 0.49 3.58 7.48
N MET A 345 1.08 4.70 7.02
CA MET A 345 1.80 4.77 5.75
C MET A 345 3.06 3.90 5.76
N ILE A 346 3.88 3.99 6.81
CA ILE A 346 5.06 3.13 7.00
C ILE A 346 4.64 1.65 7.04
N SER A 347 3.60 1.32 7.80
CA SER A 347 3.10 -0.05 7.92
C SER A 347 2.57 -0.59 6.59
N ALA A 348 1.94 0.23 5.75
CA ALA A 348 1.45 -0.19 4.45
C ALA A 348 2.63 -0.54 3.52
N VAL A 349 3.64 0.34 3.42
CA VAL A 349 4.81 0.10 2.56
C VAL A 349 5.68 -1.06 3.08
N LYS A 350 5.88 -1.20 4.40
CA LYS A 350 6.49 -2.42 4.99
C LYS A 350 5.67 -3.67 4.65
N GLY A 351 4.35 -3.57 4.66
CA GLY A 351 3.45 -4.65 4.25
C GLY A 351 3.68 -5.07 2.81
N LEU A 352 3.85 -4.12 1.89
CA LEU A 352 4.19 -4.41 0.49
C LEU A 352 5.57 -5.06 0.36
N LEU A 353 6.57 -4.58 1.09
CA LEU A 353 7.95 -5.11 1.03
C LEU A 353 8.18 -6.37 1.88
N THR A 354 7.14 -6.93 2.51
CA THR A 354 7.26 -8.16 3.31
C THR A 354 7.67 -9.36 2.44
N LEU A 355 7.12 -9.48 1.22
CA LEU A 355 7.42 -10.55 0.26
C LEU A 355 7.68 -10.03 -1.16
N ALA A 356 7.21 -8.83 -1.51
CA ALA A 356 7.35 -8.32 -2.86
C ALA A 356 8.80 -7.87 -3.12
N PRO A 357 9.35 -8.17 -4.31
CA PRO A 357 10.62 -7.60 -4.73
C PRO A 357 10.59 -6.06 -4.72
N ILE A 358 11.64 -5.43 -4.22
CA ILE A 358 11.81 -3.96 -4.20
C ILE A 358 11.61 -3.35 -5.59
N ASN A 359 12.10 -4.03 -6.64
CA ASN A 359 11.98 -3.58 -8.03
C ASN A 359 10.57 -3.71 -8.63
N LYS A 360 9.57 -4.09 -7.82
CA LYS A 360 8.16 -4.14 -8.19
C LYS A 360 7.27 -3.19 -7.38
N VAL A 361 7.82 -2.47 -6.40
CA VAL A 361 7.08 -1.49 -5.60
C VAL A 361 7.41 -0.08 -6.12
N MET A 362 6.40 0.72 -6.45
CA MET A 362 6.61 2.04 -7.06
C MET A 362 5.77 3.16 -6.42
N PHE A 363 6.24 4.38 -6.56
CA PHE A 363 5.52 5.58 -6.13
C PHE A 363 4.36 5.93 -7.08
N SER A 364 3.26 6.34 -6.47
CA SER A 364 2.20 7.14 -7.07
C SER A 364 1.65 8.07 -5.99
N SER A 365 1.05 9.20 -6.37
CA SER A 365 0.41 10.11 -5.41
C SER A 365 -1.08 9.79 -5.22
N ASP A 366 -1.75 9.27 -6.25
CA ASP A 366 -3.22 9.29 -6.34
C ASP A 366 -3.80 10.71 -6.12
N GLY A 367 -3.01 11.72 -6.49
CA GLY A 367 -3.35 13.12 -6.40
C GLY A 367 -4.49 13.45 -7.34
N HIS A 368 -5.46 14.21 -6.86
CA HIS A 368 -6.65 14.58 -7.62
C HIS A 368 -7.21 15.89 -7.10
N THR A 369 -7.90 16.62 -7.99
CA THR A 369 -8.60 17.90 -7.77
C THR A 369 -7.73 19.06 -7.25
N PHE A 370 -7.00 18.86 -6.15
CA PHE A 370 -6.09 19.79 -5.50
C PHE A 370 -4.62 19.48 -5.84
N SER A 371 -3.88 20.49 -6.29
CA SER A 371 -2.44 20.37 -6.57
C SER A 371 -1.62 20.01 -5.32
N GLU A 372 -2.10 20.41 -4.14
CA GLU A 372 -1.51 20.09 -2.85
C GLU A 372 -1.45 18.58 -2.58
N THR A 373 -2.37 17.79 -3.14
CA THR A 373 -2.39 16.33 -2.93
C THR A 373 -1.17 15.65 -3.57
N PHE A 374 -0.66 16.16 -4.68
CA PHE A 374 0.57 15.70 -5.32
C PHE A 374 1.80 16.00 -4.46
N TYR A 375 1.87 17.23 -3.93
CA TYR A 375 2.94 17.65 -3.03
C TYR A 375 2.95 16.81 -1.75
N LEU A 376 1.80 16.66 -1.08
CA LEU A 376 1.69 15.87 0.12
C LEU A 376 2.01 14.39 -0.13
N GLY A 377 1.55 13.84 -1.27
CA GLY A 377 1.88 12.49 -1.70
C GLY A 377 3.39 12.27 -1.82
N SER A 378 4.10 13.13 -2.57
CA SER A 378 5.55 13.04 -2.74
C SER A 378 6.31 13.29 -1.42
N LYS A 379 5.98 14.35 -0.67
CA LYS A 379 6.63 14.68 0.61
C LYS A 379 6.53 13.52 1.60
N ASN A 380 5.33 12.96 1.79
CA ASN A 380 5.13 11.87 2.72
C ASN A 380 5.71 10.55 2.20
N ALA A 381 5.72 10.31 0.89
CA ALA A 381 6.36 9.13 0.30
C ALA A 381 7.87 9.10 0.56
N ARG A 382 8.57 10.23 0.42
CA ARG A 382 10.02 10.32 0.69
C ARG A 382 10.35 9.96 2.13
N GLU A 383 9.58 10.49 3.08
CA GLU A 383 9.76 10.21 4.50
C GLU A 383 9.47 8.75 4.85
N VAL A 384 8.44 8.17 4.22
CA VAL A 384 8.07 6.77 4.41
C VAL A 384 9.13 5.84 3.80
N VAL A 385 9.57 6.09 2.56
CA VAL A 385 10.61 5.31 1.89
C VAL A 385 11.92 5.37 2.68
N PHE A 386 12.33 6.55 3.16
CA PHE A 386 13.48 6.68 4.05
C PHE A 386 13.34 5.81 5.30
N SER A 387 12.23 5.95 6.02
CA SER A 387 12.00 5.21 7.27
C SER A 387 12.01 3.69 7.04
N VAL A 388 11.36 3.22 5.97
CA VAL A 388 11.27 1.79 5.65
C VAL A 388 12.63 1.22 5.28
N LEU A 389 13.40 1.90 4.43
CA LEU A 389 14.71 1.42 3.98
C LEU A 389 15.78 1.56 5.06
N ARG A 390 15.71 2.60 5.90
CA ARG A 390 16.54 2.73 7.10
C ARG A 390 16.31 1.56 8.04
N ASP A 391 15.06 1.22 8.33
CA ASP A 391 14.75 0.11 9.23
C ASP A 391 15.25 -1.22 8.65
N ALA A 392 15.11 -1.46 7.34
CA ALA A 392 15.69 -2.63 6.67
C ALA A 392 17.22 -2.69 6.79
N CYS A 393 17.92 -1.55 6.77
CA CYS A 393 19.37 -1.51 7.03
C CYS A 393 19.71 -1.85 8.49
N ILE A 394 18.96 -1.29 9.45
CA ILE A 394 19.13 -1.56 10.88
C ILE A 394 18.92 -3.05 11.19
N ASP A 395 17.93 -3.66 10.53
CA ASP A 395 17.62 -5.09 10.66
C ASP A 395 18.65 -5.98 9.94
N GLY A 396 19.59 -5.40 9.18
CA GLY A 396 20.63 -6.11 8.44
C GLY A 396 20.15 -6.76 7.13
N GLU A 397 18.99 -6.35 6.63
CA GLU A 397 18.40 -6.86 5.38
C GLU A 397 18.99 -6.16 4.13
N LEU A 398 19.42 -4.90 4.29
CA LEU A 398 20.06 -4.11 3.24
C LEU A 398 21.33 -3.43 3.72
N LEU A 399 22.32 -3.30 2.84
CA LEU A 399 23.39 -2.33 2.99
C LEU A 399 22.86 -0.92 2.66
N ILE A 400 23.49 0.12 3.20
CA ILE A 400 23.11 1.52 2.94
C ILE A 400 23.12 1.84 1.44
N LEU A 401 24.12 1.34 0.70
CA LEU A 401 24.20 1.52 -0.76
C LEU A 401 23.05 0.81 -1.49
N GLU A 402 22.62 -0.36 -1.02
CA GLU A 402 21.46 -1.07 -1.59
C GLU A 402 20.16 -0.32 -1.29
N ALA A 403 20.04 0.27 -0.10
CA ALA A 403 18.92 1.14 0.26
C ALA A 403 18.87 2.41 -0.61
N VAL A 404 20.02 3.01 -0.92
CA VAL A 404 20.10 4.15 -1.85
C VAL A 404 19.57 3.76 -3.23
N GLU A 405 19.97 2.62 -3.77
CA GLU A 405 19.46 2.15 -5.06
C GLU A 405 17.97 1.76 -5.00
N ALA A 406 17.53 1.14 -3.91
CA ALA A 406 16.13 0.83 -3.65
C ALA A 406 15.25 2.10 -3.62
N ALA A 407 15.73 3.19 -3.01
CA ALA A 407 15.04 4.47 -3.02
C ALA A 407 14.86 5.01 -4.44
N LYS A 408 15.92 4.93 -5.28
CA LYS A 408 15.86 5.36 -6.69
C LYS A 408 14.90 4.51 -7.51
N ASP A 409 14.88 3.20 -7.26
CA ASP A 409 13.97 2.27 -7.90
C ASP A 409 12.52 2.54 -7.52
N ILE A 410 12.21 2.63 -6.23
CA ILE A 410 10.85 2.82 -5.73
C ILE A 410 10.26 4.16 -6.18
N LEU A 411 11.04 5.25 -6.09
CA LEU A 411 10.55 6.60 -6.33
C LEU A 411 10.49 6.98 -7.82
N ALA A 412 11.22 6.27 -8.70
CA ALA A 412 11.26 6.61 -10.12
C ALA A 412 11.45 5.41 -11.06
N ARG A 413 12.56 4.67 -10.93
CA ARG A 413 13.01 3.78 -12.02
C ARG A 413 12.08 2.58 -12.24
N ASN A 414 11.39 2.09 -11.21
CA ASN A 414 10.38 1.04 -11.36
C ASN A 414 9.24 1.48 -12.27
N ALA A 415 8.71 2.69 -12.08
CA ALA A 415 7.66 3.24 -12.92
C ALA A 415 8.16 3.49 -14.36
N ILE A 416 9.37 4.03 -14.52
CA ILE A 416 9.98 4.25 -15.85
C ILE A 416 10.06 2.93 -16.64
N ARG A 417 10.59 1.87 -16.01
CA ARG A 417 10.70 0.53 -16.63
C ARG A 417 9.33 -0.08 -16.91
N PHE A 418 8.41 0.01 -15.94
CA PHE A 418 7.09 -0.62 -16.04
C PHE A 418 6.22 0.06 -17.12
N TYR A 419 6.18 1.39 -17.16
CA TYR A 419 5.37 2.12 -18.14
C TYR A 419 6.10 2.43 -19.46
N LYS A 420 7.38 2.02 -19.57
CA LYS A 420 8.24 2.27 -20.73
C LYS A 420 8.29 3.75 -21.12
N ILE A 421 8.41 4.63 -20.12
CA ILE A 421 8.51 6.07 -20.33
C ILE A 421 9.85 6.36 -21.02
N SER A 422 9.82 6.86 -22.26
CA SER A 422 11.03 7.15 -23.04
C SER A 422 11.86 8.26 -22.40
N SER A 423 13.17 8.02 -22.31
CA SER A 423 14.19 8.72 -21.51
C SER A 423 14.55 10.14 -21.96
N ASN A 424 13.57 11.00 -22.27
CA ASN A 424 13.82 12.45 -22.24
C ASN A 424 13.79 13.01 -20.80
N ILE A 425 13.58 12.14 -19.81
CA ILE A 425 13.69 12.45 -18.39
C ILE A 425 15.15 12.18 -17.99
N THR A 426 15.92 13.23 -17.76
CA THR A 426 17.27 13.17 -17.21
C THR A 426 17.22 12.76 -15.73
N VAL A 427 17.03 11.47 -15.47
CA VAL A 427 17.48 10.89 -14.21
C VAL A 427 18.95 10.54 -14.43
N PRO A 428 19.91 11.04 -13.63
CA PRO A 428 21.31 10.66 -13.81
C PRO A 428 21.43 9.13 -13.72
N TYR A 429 21.62 8.53 -14.88
CA TYR A 429 21.90 7.12 -15.04
C TYR A 429 23.41 7.00 -14.94
N GLU A 430 23.92 6.73 -13.74
CA GLU A 430 25.28 6.23 -13.62
C GLU A 430 25.28 4.79 -14.13
N GLU A 431 26.01 4.55 -15.21
CA GLU A 431 26.15 3.24 -15.84
C GLU A 431 26.68 2.20 -14.83
N ASN A 432 25.94 1.11 -14.69
CA ASN A 432 26.39 -0.24 -14.35
C ASN A 432 27.57 -0.35 -13.37
N TYR A 433 27.28 -0.42 -12.07
CA TYR A 433 28.04 -1.36 -11.22
C TYR A 433 27.59 -2.77 -11.59
N HIS A 434 28.41 -3.47 -12.38
CA HIS A 434 28.34 -4.92 -12.42
C HIS A 434 28.42 -5.41 -10.97
N TYR A 435 27.41 -6.13 -10.52
CA TYR A 435 27.49 -6.95 -9.31
C TYR A 435 28.48 -8.10 -9.59
N ASP A 436 29.76 -7.78 -9.65
CA ASP A 436 30.78 -8.79 -9.40
C ASP A 436 30.54 -9.23 -7.96
N THR A 437 29.97 -10.42 -7.84
CA THR A 437 29.83 -11.10 -6.56
C THR A 437 31.26 -11.35 -6.05
N ILE A 438 31.81 -10.39 -5.30
CA ILE A 438 33.05 -10.60 -4.55
C ILE A 438 32.68 -11.54 -3.42
N ILE A 439 32.76 -12.84 -3.68
CA ILE A 439 32.83 -13.84 -2.62
C ILE A 439 34.18 -13.59 -1.92
N LEU A 440 34.16 -12.80 -0.85
CA LEU A 440 35.25 -12.78 0.13
C LEU A 440 35.27 -14.14 0.82
N VAL A 441 35.88 -15.14 0.17
CA VAL A 441 36.30 -16.35 0.87
C VAL A 441 37.45 -15.93 1.76
N ASN A 442 37.17 -15.75 3.05
CA ASN A 442 38.19 -15.58 4.07
C ASN A 442 38.98 -16.89 4.21
N LEU A 443 39.94 -17.10 3.29
CA LEU A 443 40.91 -18.19 3.39
C LEU A 443 42.01 -17.73 4.33
N ASN A 444 41.78 -17.93 5.63
CA ASN A 444 42.87 -18.08 6.58
C ASN A 444 43.60 -19.40 6.29
N SER A 445 44.46 -19.39 5.27
CA SER A 445 45.48 -20.41 5.08
C SER A 445 46.79 -19.74 4.72
N ARG A 446 47.70 -19.72 5.69
CA ARG A 446 49.13 -19.51 5.46
C ARG A 446 49.63 -20.46 4.38
N SER A 447 49.95 -19.96 3.19
CA SER A 447 51.13 -20.36 2.41
C SER A 447 51.16 -19.73 1.01
N ASN A 448 52.28 -19.06 0.72
CA ASN A 448 52.98 -18.97 -0.57
C ASN A 448 52.32 -18.29 -1.78
N ASN A 449 52.69 -17.01 -1.95
CA ASN A 449 53.34 -16.41 -3.14
C ASN A 449 53.03 -17.04 -4.51
N ARG A 450 52.20 -16.38 -5.34
CA ARG A 450 52.36 -16.28 -6.81
C ARG A 450 51.39 -15.23 -7.41
N ARG A 451 51.91 -14.50 -8.42
CA ARG A 451 51.33 -13.37 -9.16
C ARG A 451 49.94 -13.64 -9.77
N LEU A 452 49.09 -12.62 -9.76
CA LEU A 452 47.90 -12.45 -10.60
C LEU A 452 48.31 -11.85 -11.95
N GLU A 453 47.84 -12.44 -13.06
CA GLU A 453 47.81 -11.80 -14.38
C GLU A 453 46.34 -11.59 -14.79
N GLU A 454 46.00 -10.35 -15.14
CA GLU A 454 44.70 -9.93 -15.69
C GLU A 454 44.55 -10.41 -17.14
N VAL A 455 43.38 -10.94 -17.50
CA VAL A 455 42.96 -11.11 -18.90
C VAL A 455 41.82 -10.14 -19.18
N LYS A 456 42.10 -9.15 -20.05
CA LYS A 456 41.11 -8.23 -20.64
C LYS A 456 40.55 -8.86 -21.92
N GLU A 457 39.23 -8.96 -22.05
CA GLU A 457 38.57 -9.22 -23.33
C GLU A 457 37.92 -7.94 -23.87
N ASN A 458 38.33 -7.57 -25.09
CA ASN A 458 37.84 -6.45 -25.88
C ASN A 458 36.68 -6.87 -26.78
N GLU A 459 35.80 -5.91 -27.06
CA GLU A 459 34.66 -5.97 -27.98
C GLU A 459 35.03 -6.40 -29.42
N GLY A 460 34.10 -7.09 -30.11
CA GLY A 460 34.21 -7.34 -31.55
C GLY A 460 33.03 -8.09 -32.17
N ARG A 461 32.24 -7.38 -32.98
CA ARG A 461 31.15 -7.85 -33.86
C ARG A 461 31.50 -9.11 -34.66
N LEU A 462 30.52 -10.01 -34.86
CA LEU A 462 30.55 -10.98 -35.97
C LEU A 462 29.21 -11.11 -36.69
N VAL A 463 29.28 -10.75 -37.97
CA VAL A 463 28.27 -10.82 -39.03
C VAL A 463 28.14 -12.27 -39.50
N CYS A 464 26.92 -12.77 -39.66
CA CYS A 464 26.65 -14.11 -40.20
C CYS A 464 26.47 -14.09 -41.73
N ARG A 465 27.30 -14.85 -42.45
CA ARG A 465 27.03 -15.35 -43.81
C ARG A 465 27.62 -16.75 -44.01
N GLY A 466 26.77 -17.69 -44.44
CA GLY A 466 27.13 -18.71 -45.45
C GLY A 466 27.70 -20.07 -45.02
N ALA A 467 26.80 -21.06 -44.97
CA ALA A 467 26.91 -22.40 -45.60
C ALA A 467 27.87 -23.52 -45.08
N ARG A 468 27.18 -24.60 -44.61
CA ARG A 468 27.36 -26.06 -44.84
C ARG A 468 28.44 -26.87 -44.06
N ARG A 469 27.88 -27.67 -43.13
CA ARG A 469 28.14 -29.09 -42.74
C ARG A 469 29.56 -29.54 -42.33
N CYS A 470 29.74 -29.90 -41.06
CA CYS A 470 29.71 -31.31 -40.58
C CYS A 470 29.88 -31.44 -39.05
N TYR A 471 29.20 -32.48 -38.52
CA TYR A 471 29.14 -33.10 -37.19
C TYR A 471 30.13 -32.71 -36.06
N GLY A 472 29.57 -32.47 -34.88
CA GLY A 472 30.28 -32.50 -33.60
C GLY A 472 29.34 -32.26 -32.40
N THR A 473 29.01 -33.31 -31.66
CA THR A 473 28.27 -33.25 -30.39
C THR A 473 29.06 -32.47 -29.34
N ALA A 474 28.58 -31.29 -28.93
CA ALA A 474 29.13 -30.56 -27.79
C ALA A 474 28.55 -31.12 -26.48
N LYS A 475 29.38 -31.90 -25.77
CA LYS A 475 29.14 -32.33 -24.39
C LYS A 475 29.26 -31.11 -23.48
N TRP A 476 28.15 -30.73 -22.86
CA TRP A 476 28.17 -29.91 -21.65
C TRP A 476 28.63 -30.79 -20.48
N TYR A 477 29.76 -30.46 -19.86
CA TYR A 477 30.17 -31.07 -18.60
C TYR A 477 29.27 -30.57 -17.48
N ALA A 478 28.13 -31.23 -17.30
CA ALA A 478 27.38 -31.16 -16.05
C ALA A 478 28.22 -31.86 -14.98
N LEU A 479 28.72 -31.10 -13.99
CA LEU A 479 29.26 -31.68 -12.76
C LEU A 479 28.14 -32.53 -12.14
N PRO A 480 28.33 -33.85 -11.90
CA PRO A 480 27.24 -34.69 -11.42
C PRO A 480 26.77 -34.18 -10.05
N PHE A 481 25.50 -33.86 -9.90
CA PHE A 481 24.84 -33.47 -8.63
C PHE A 481 25.22 -34.41 -7.47
N ARG A 482 25.51 -35.68 -7.76
CA ARG A 482 26.07 -36.67 -6.81
C ARG A 482 27.39 -36.26 -6.15
N LEU A 483 28.31 -35.60 -6.86
CA LEU A 483 29.60 -35.17 -6.31
C LEU A 483 29.47 -34.01 -5.33
N VAL A 484 28.52 -33.09 -5.57
CA VAL A 484 28.20 -32.00 -4.65
C VAL A 484 27.56 -32.56 -3.38
N VAL A 485 26.60 -33.48 -3.51
CA VAL A 485 25.95 -34.14 -2.38
C VAL A 485 26.96 -34.97 -1.57
N LEU A 486 27.87 -35.70 -2.23
CA LEU A 486 28.92 -36.47 -1.56
C LEU A 486 29.88 -35.59 -0.75
N LYS A 487 30.30 -34.43 -1.29
CA LYS A 487 31.15 -33.49 -0.57
C LYS A 487 30.42 -32.84 0.61
N LEU A 488 29.13 -32.54 0.47
CA LEU A 488 28.31 -32.03 1.56
C LEU A 488 28.16 -33.06 2.68
N CYS A 489 27.86 -34.32 2.35
CA CYS A 489 27.78 -35.41 3.33
C CYS A 489 29.12 -35.66 4.02
N GLN A 490 30.24 -35.60 3.31
CA GLN A 490 31.58 -35.72 3.90
C GLN A 490 31.89 -34.57 4.88
N ALA A 491 31.51 -33.33 4.53
CA ALA A 491 31.67 -32.18 5.43
C ALA A 491 30.83 -32.34 6.71
N ILE A 492 29.57 -32.78 6.59
CA ILE A 492 28.68 -33.02 7.73
C ILE A 492 29.23 -34.14 8.64
N VAL A 493 29.72 -35.24 8.06
CA VAL A 493 30.34 -36.33 8.83
C VAL A 493 31.62 -35.87 9.53
N GLN A 494 32.40 -35.00 8.90
CA GLN A 494 33.62 -34.45 9.49
C GLN A 494 33.30 -33.52 10.68
N VAL A 495 32.29 -32.67 10.56
CA VAL A 495 31.80 -31.82 11.65
C VAL A 495 31.26 -32.68 12.80
N ALA A 496 30.47 -33.71 12.51
CA ALA A 496 29.94 -34.63 13.50
C ALA A 496 31.04 -35.41 14.25
N ARG A 497 32.09 -35.88 13.54
CA ARG A 497 33.25 -36.53 14.16
C ARG A 497 34.04 -35.58 15.07
N THR A 498 34.17 -34.31 14.65
CA THR A 498 34.87 -33.29 15.44
C THR A 498 34.08 -32.98 16.73
N TYR A 499 32.76 -32.89 16.64
CA TYR A 499 31.88 -32.70 17.80
C TYR A 499 31.90 -33.91 18.75
N ALA A 500 31.85 -35.13 18.23
CA ALA A 500 31.91 -36.35 19.04
C ALA A 500 33.28 -36.52 19.72
N GLY A 501 34.38 -36.20 19.03
CA GLY A 501 35.73 -36.23 19.59
C GLY A 501 35.95 -35.20 20.72
N ASN A 502 35.35 -34.01 20.58
CA ASN A 502 35.37 -32.99 21.62
C ASN A 502 34.53 -33.41 22.82
N LEU A 503 33.35 -34.01 22.61
CA LEU A 503 32.51 -34.52 23.69
C LEU A 503 33.22 -35.60 24.51
N LEU A 504 33.89 -36.55 23.84
CA LEU A 504 34.63 -37.64 24.50
C LEU A 504 35.83 -37.13 25.35
N ARG A 505 36.53 -36.09 24.87
CA ARG A 505 37.62 -35.44 25.62
C ARG A 505 37.10 -34.73 26.87
N THR A 506 35.96 -34.06 26.78
CA THR A 506 35.35 -33.36 27.93
C THR A 506 34.83 -34.35 28.98
N THR A 507 34.27 -35.48 28.55
CA THR A 507 33.81 -36.53 29.48
C THR A 507 34.99 -37.22 30.20
N LEU A 508 36.11 -37.48 29.51
CA LEU A 508 37.32 -38.06 30.11
C LEU A 508 38.05 -37.09 31.04
N TYR A 509 38.00 -35.78 30.77
CA TYR A 509 38.54 -34.76 31.65
C TYR A 509 37.74 -34.64 32.95
N ASN A 510 36.40 -34.66 32.85
CA ASN A 510 35.50 -34.57 34.01
C ASN A 510 35.50 -35.85 34.87
N ALA A 511 35.71 -37.02 34.27
CA ALA A 511 35.85 -38.28 35.02
C ALA A 511 37.15 -38.33 35.87
N ARG A 512 38.21 -37.61 35.48
CA ARG A 512 39.47 -37.50 36.23
C ARG A 512 39.43 -36.50 37.39
N THR A 513 38.54 -35.51 37.34
CA THR A 513 38.35 -34.53 38.43
C THR A 513 37.38 -35.04 39.52
N LEU A 514 36.40 -35.86 39.16
CA LEU A 514 35.42 -36.45 40.10
C LEU A 514 35.97 -37.57 41.01
N SER A 515 37.17 -38.11 40.75
CA SER A 515 37.80 -39.11 41.62
C SER A 515 38.62 -38.52 42.78
N ARG A 516 38.70 -37.19 42.91
CA ARG A 516 39.57 -36.51 43.89
C ARG A 516 38.86 -35.78 45.05
N SER A 517 37.54 -35.84 45.17
CA SER A 517 36.83 -35.23 46.32
C SER A 517 35.71 -36.12 46.86
N ARG A 518 36.02 -36.93 47.88
CA ARG A 518 35.04 -37.58 48.76
C ARG A 518 35.37 -37.25 50.22
N GLN A 519 34.51 -36.50 50.91
CA GLN A 519 34.27 -36.61 52.36
C GLN A 519 32.77 -36.35 52.66
N PRO A 520 32.16 -36.99 53.69
CA PRO A 520 30.70 -37.03 53.91
C PRO A 520 30.16 -35.92 54.86
N PRO A 521 28.82 -35.73 54.94
CA PRO A 521 28.20 -34.56 55.59
C PRO A 521 27.68 -34.79 57.03
N SER A 522 27.47 -33.70 57.78
CA SER A 522 26.72 -33.66 59.06
C SER A 522 25.57 -32.63 59.03
N ALA A 523 24.54 -32.88 59.85
CA ALA A 523 23.14 -32.47 59.70
C ALA A 523 22.66 -31.22 60.49
N ARG A 524 21.43 -30.73 60.15
CA ARG A 524 20.28 -30.26 60.99
C ARG A 524 19.61 -28.98 60.41
N VAL A 525 18.34 -28.56 60.64
CA VAL A 525 16.99 -29.02 61.08
C VAL A 525 16.00 -27.84 60.82
N LEU A 526 14.71 -28.12 60.52
CA LEU A 526 13.49 -27.27 60.28
C LEU A 526 13.00 -26.43 61.51
N PRO A 527 12.01 -25.46 61.48
CA PRO A 527 10.56 -25.67 61.11
C PRO A 527 9.73 -24.37 60.69
N PRO A 528 8.36 -24.21 60.85
CA PRO A 528 7.37 -24.11 59.74
C PRO A 528 6.25 -23.00 59.81
N LEU A 529 5.25 -23.10 58.89
CA LEU A 529 4.02 -22.32 58.53
C LEU A 529 2.87 -22.16 59.58
N LEU A 530 1.94 -21.18 59.41
CA LEU A 530 0.53 -21.14 59.92
C LEU A 530 -0.43 -20.12 59.19
N ARG A 531 -1.77 -20.29 59.35
CA ARG A 531 -2.97 -19.70 58.64
C ARG A 531 -4.00 -19.05 59.63
N GLU A 532 -4.77 -18.01 59.20
CA GLU A 532 -6.18 -17.47 59.53
C GLU A 532 -6.80 -17.55 60.97
N PRO A 533 -7.80 -16.71 61.48
CA PRO A 533 -9.17 -16.39 60.90
C PRO A 533 -10.01 -15.12 61.38
N GLY A 534 -11.22 -14.86 60.79
CA GLY A 534 -12.58 -14.77 61.46
C GLY A 534 -13.31 -13.50 62.04
N ASN A 535 -14.43 -13.07 61.39
CA ASN A 535 -15.80 -12.51 61.76
C ASN A 535 -16.25 -11.67 63.03
N SER A 536 -17.00 -10.56 62.74
CA SER A 536 -18.38 -10.11 63.20
C SER A 536 -18.69 -9.25 64.47
N VAL A 537 -19.73 -8.37 64.30
CA VAL A 537 -20.79 -7.82 65.22
C VAL A 537 -20.93 -6.25 65.34
N THR A 538 -22.17 -5.75 65.18
CA THR A 538 -22.77 -4.38 65.26
C THR A 538 -23.20 -3.98 66.71
N PRO A 539 -24.06 -2.95 67.07
CA PRO A 539 -24.72 -1.79 66.39
C PRO A 539 -24.78 -0.45 67.21
N PHE A 540 -25.54 0.55 66.68
CA PHE A 540 -26.39 1.62 67.33
C PHE A 540 -26.11 3.13 67.05
N SER A 541 -27.19 3.84 66.65
CA SER A 541 -27.39 5.31 66.54
C SER A 541 -27.92 5.96 67.83
N PRO A 542 -28.01 7.32 67.95
CA PRO A 542 -29.27 8.09 67.64
C PRO A 542 -29.03 9.50 66.99
N ARG A 543 -29.90 10.01 66.08
CA ARG A 543 -31.00 11.05 66.20
C ARG A 543 -30.55 12.41 66.83
N ARG A 544 -30.97 13.64 66.41
CA ARG A 544 -32.22 14.16 65.79
C ARG A 544 -32.09 15.69 65.48
N ASP A 545 -32.89 16.19 64.52
CA ASP A 545 -33.63 17.49 64.44
C ASP A 545 -32.92 18.87 64.62
N LYS A 546 -33.32 20.04 64.08
CA LYS A 546 -34.35 20.57 63.15
C LYS A 546 -34.09 22.09 62.93
N GLN A 547 -34.61 22.64 61.82
CA GLN A 547 -35.21 24.00 61.62
C GLN A 547 -34.37 25.30 61.66
N GLY A 548 -34.61 26.18 60.64
CA GLY A 548 -34.99 27.59 60.90
C GLY A 548 -34.26 28.73 60.19
N ALA A 549 -34.95 29.35 59.21
CA ALA A 549 -35.10 30.81 58.96
C ALA A 549 -33.95 31.75 58.44
N ARG A 550 -34.21 32.27 57.23
CA ARG A 550 -34.22 33.69 56.72
C ARG A 550 -33.01 34.67 56.82
N LEU A 551 -32.78 35.27 55.63
CA LEU A 551 -32.43 36.67 55.28
C LEU A 551 -30.96 37.16 55.34
N GLY A 552 -30.47 37.63 54.18
CA GLY A 552 -29.67 38.87 54.11
C GLY A 552 -28.36 38.87 53.30
N LEU A 553 -28.45 39.36 52.05
CA LEU A 553 -27.49 40.26 51.36
C LEU A 553 -26.14 39.73 50.78
N LEU A 554 -26.08 39.91 49.45
CA LEU A 554 -25.00 40.49 48.62
C LEU A 554 -23.69 39.72 48.32
N ARG A 555 -23.66 39.28 47.05
CA ARG A 555 -22.71 39.65 45.97
C ARG A 555 -21.64 38.63 45.54
N GLU A 556 -21.86 38.15 44.31
CA GLU A 556 -20.94 37.76 43.21
C GLU A 556 -19.80 36.75 43.46
N ARG A 557 -19.91 35.59 42.80
CA ARG A 557 -18.89 35.01 41.89
C ARG A 557 -19.39 33.72 41.19
N SER A 558 -19.26 33.70 39.86
CA SER A 558 -19.02 32.59 38.90
C SER A 558 -19.70 31.19 39.06
N PRO A 559 -20.06 30.52 37.94
CA PRO A 559 -19.94 29.06 37.93
C PRO A 559 -19.24 28.50 36.68
N ARG A 560 -18.29 27.59 36.95
CA ARG A 560 -17.84 26.51 36.06
C ARG A 560 -18.82 25.32 36.12
N ARG A 561 -18.88 24.61 34.98
CA ARG A 561 -19.49 23.31 34.61
C ARG A 561 -19.81 22.28 35.71
N PRO A 562 -20.73 21.34 35.42
CA PRO A 562 -20.63 19.97 35.91
C PRO A 562 -20.48 18.92 34.79
N ALA A 563 -19.67 17.90 35.08
CA ALA A 563 -19.55 16.66 34.33
C ALA A 563 -20.65 15.65 34.76
N ARG A 564 -21.06 14.76 33.86
CA ARG A 564 -21.85 13.56 34.21
C ARG A 564 -21.18 12.28 33.71
N ARG A 565 -21.16 11.30 34.63
CA ARG A 565 -20.71 9.91 34.54
C ARG A 565 -21.51 9.09 33.53
N PHE A 566 -20.84 8.14 32.89
CA PHE A 566 -21.45 7.01 32.17
C PHE A 566 -21.45 5.76 33.06
N GLU A 567 -22.61 5.12 33.17
CA GLU A 567 -22.79 3.78 33.74
C GLU A 567 -22.69 2.71 32.66
N ARG A 568 -22.18 1.54 33.04
CA ARG A 568 -21.91 0.38 32.18
C ARG A 568 -22.91 -0.71 32.55
N VAL A 569 -23.68 -1.23 31.58
CA VAL A 569 -24.52 -2.43 31.78
C VAL A 569 -24.18 -3.47 30.72
N SER A 570 -23.90 -4.67 31.22
CA SER A 570 -23.58 -5.91 30.51
C SER A 570 -24.83 -6.78 30.35
N ILE A 571 -25.09 -7.31 29.14
CA ILE A 571 -26.07 -8.39 28.92
C ILE A 571 -25.49 -9.43 27.93
N SER A 572 -25.62 -10.71 28.30
CA SER A 572 -25.18 -11.92 27.58
C SER A 572 -26.19 -12.38 26.49
N PRO A 573 -25.80 -13.26 25.54
CA PRO A 573 -26.64 -13.62 24.40
C PRO A 573 -27.48 -14.90 24.64
N LYS A 574 -28.72 -14.93 24.12
CA LYS A 574 -29.51 -16.15 23.89
C LYS A 574 -30.08 -16.17 22.46
N ARG A 575 -30.09 -17.38 21.89
CA ARG A 575 -30.57 -17.78 20.55
C ARG A 575 -32.10 -17.97 20.50
N GLU A 576 -32.70 -17.57 19.38
CA GLU A 576 -33.85 -18.13 18.61
C GLU A 576 -34.18 -17.03 17.56
N GLY A 577 -34.47 -17.22 16.27
CA GLY A 577 -34.89 -18.38 15.49
C GLY A 577 -36.27 -18.15 14.87
N SER A 578 -36.40 -17.34 13.80
CA SER A 578 -37.52 -17.44 12.83
C SER A 578 -37.37 -16.52 11.61
N ARG A 579 -37.90 -17.01 10.48
CA ARG A 579 -37.95 -16.45 9.12
C ARG A 579 -38.83 -15.20 9.04
N LEU A 580 -38.49 -14.25 8.15
CA LEU A 580 -39.30 -13.89 6.97
C LEU A 580 -38.62 -12.77 6.16
N SER A 581 -38.89 -12.81 4.86
CA SER A 581 -38.64 -11.81 3.83
C SER A 581 -38.93 -10.38 4.28
N ASP A 582 -38.12 -9.41 3.83
CA ASP A 582 -38.64 -8.28 3.07
C ASP A 582 -37.51 -7.43 2.47
N THR A 583 -37.68 -7.19 1.18
CA THR A 583 -36.85 -6.40 0.29
C THR A 583 -37.04 -4.92 0.62
N ALA A 584 -36.02 -4.25 1.16
CA ALA A 584 -36.07 -2.81 1.38
C ALA A 584 -35.49 -2.06 0.17
N HIS A 585 -36.38 -1.59 -0.71
CA HIS A 585 -36.13 -0.47 -1.60
C HIS A 585 -35.89 0.79 -0.76
N VAL A 586 -34.76 1.48 -0.95
CA VAL A 586 -34.55 2.82 -0.40
C VAL A 586 -34.42 3.81 -1.56
N LEU A 587 -35.41 4.70 -1.62
CA LEU A 587 -35.53 5.85 -2.50
C LEU A 587 -34.33 6.80 -2.36
N LEU A 588 -33.76 7.21 -3.50
CA LEU A 588 -32.91 8.40 -3.60
C LEU A 588 -33.80 9.64 -3.67
N LEU A 589 -33.52 10.61 -2.80
CA LEU A 589 -34.11 11.95 -2.80
C LEU A 589 -33.56 12.74 -4.00
N SER A 590 -34.49 13.22 -4.84
CA SER A 590 -34.22 14.09 -5.98
C SER A 590 -33.70 15.46 -5.54
N PHE A 591 -32.65 15.93 -6.20
CA PHE A 591 -32.16 17.31 -6.10
C PHE A 591 -33.19 18.29 -6.68
N SER A 592 -33.51 19.30 -5.89
CA SER A 592 -34.40 20.42 -6.21
C SER A 592 -33.75 21.35 -7.24
N SER A 593 -34.37 21.48 -8.43
CA SER A 593 -34.05 22.55 -9.38
C SER A 593 -34.66 23.90 -8.96
N PRO A 594 -34.06 25.05 -9.32
CA PRO A 594 -34.59 26.36 -9.00
C PRO A 594 -35.83 26.68 -9.86
N ARG A 595 -36.86 27.23 -9.21
CA ARG A 595 -38.08 27.74 -9.83
C ARG A 595 -37.76 28.92 -10.75
N LEU A 596 -38.19 28.84 -12.01
CA LEU A 596 -38.46 29.99 -12.87
C LEU A 596 -39.85 29.83 -13.49
N GLY A 597 -40.67 30.87 -13.31
CA GLY A 597 -41.72 31.27 -14.24
C GLY A 597 -43.06 30.54 -14.13
N GLU A 598 -43.97 31.09 -13.32
CA GLU A 598 -45.39 31.00 -13.65
C GLU A 598 -45.64 31.87 -14.90
N GLY A 599 -46.23 31.26 -15.91
CA GLY A 599 -46.69 31.92 -17.12
C GLY A 599 -47.96 32.74 -16.88
N GLY A 600 -48.08 33.83 -17.62
CA GLY A 600 -49.31 34.58 -17.77
C GLY A 600 -49.25 35.42 -19.04
N SER A 601 -49.91 34.96 -20.09
CA SER A 601 -50.43 35.85 -21.13
C SER A 601 -51.91 36.08 -20.84
N PRO A 602 -52.40 37.32 -21.00
CA PRO A 602 -53.50 37.47 -21.94
C PRO A 602 -53.43 38.75 -22.79
N GLU A 603 -54.10 38.64 -23.94
CA GLU A 603 -54.34 39.68 -24.93
C GLU A 603 -55.02 40.95 -24.41
N ARG A 604 -54.68 42.04 -25.11
CA ARG A 604 -55.45 43.25 -25.46
C ARG A 604 -56.85 43.46 -24.85
N ALA A 605 -56.94 44.58 -24.13
CA ALA A 605 -57.85 45.71 -24.36
C ALA A 605 -59.39 45.54 -24.29
N ARG A 606 -59.95 46.41 -23.42
CA ARG A 606 -61.18 47.22 -23.56
C ARG A 606 -62.55 46.63 -23.18
N LEU A 607 -63.15 47.36 -22.23
CA LEU A 607 -64.52 47.88 -22.16
C LEU A 607 -65.50 47.24 -21.15
N ALA A 608 -66.17 48.19 -20.46
CA ALA A 608 -67.30 48.13 -19.53
C ALA A 608 -67.01 47.78 -18.07
#